data_AF-A0A6I7P1I2-F1
#
_entry.id   AF-A0A6I7P1I2-F1
#
_cell.length_a   1.000
_cell.length_b   1.000
_cell.length_c   1.000
_cell.angle_alpha   90.00
_cell.angle_beta   90.00
_cell.angle_gamma   90.00
#
_symmetry.space_group_name_H-M   'P 1'
#
loop_
_entity.id
_entity.type
_entity.pdbx_description
1 polymer ?
#
loop_
_entity_poly.entity_id
_entity_poly.type
_entity_poly.pdbx_seq_one_letter_code
_entity_poly.pdbx_strand_id
1 'polypeptide(L)'
;MGYPGLREEVRRVYERDATERSYSCLRPRLLGIYRAEIVERDGDLMTVQVRYAWRDEVSDDDPPFVGCQGTGERAFVVDVSGEVARVVGMSGEQRLPPRG
;
A
#
# COMPACT_ATOMS: atom_id res chain seq x y z
N MET A 1 -5.23 11.57 7.13
CA MET A 1 -6.01 11.36 5.89
C MET A 1 -7.43 11.84 6.13
N GLY A 2 -7.92 12.82 5.36
CA GLY A 2 -9.21 13.46 5.59
C GLY A 2 -10.39 12.91 4.77
N TYR A 3 -10.16 11.90 3.92
CA TYR A 3 -11.19 11.33 3.04
C TYR A 3 -11.83 10.08 3.68
N PRO A 4 -13.17 9.98 3.68
CA PRO A 4 -13.87 8.78 4.14
C PRO A 4 -13.35 7.52 3.44
N GLY A 5 -13.07 6.47 4.21
CA GLY A 5 -12.67 5.16 3.68
C GLY A 5 -11.25 5.07 3.11
N LEU A 6 -10.56 6.18 2.85
CA LEU A 6 -9.25 6.18 2.16
C LEU A 6 -8.19 5.31 2.85
N ARG A 7 -8.14 5.33 4.19
CA ARG A 7 -7.18 4.50 4.93
C ARG A 7 -7.41 3.01 4.69
N GLU A 8 -8.67 2.60 4.66
CA GLU A 8 -9.06 1.21 4.42
C GLU A 8 -8.80 0.82 2.97
N GLU A 9 -9.07 1.73 2.04
CA GLU A 9 -8.77 1.55 0.62
C GLU A 9 -7.28 1.33 0.37
N VAL A 10 -6.42 2.19 0.94
CA VAL A 10 -4.96 2.07 0.87
C VAL A 10 -4.50 0.71 1.41
N ARG A 11 -5.02 0.31 2.58
CA ARG A 11 -4.72 -1.00 3.16
C ARG A 11 -5.12 -2.13 2.23
N ARG A 12 -6.36 -2.12 1.74
CA ARG A 12 -6.88 -3.16 0.85
C ARG A 12 -6.04 -3.31 -0.42
N VAL A 13 -5.69 -2.20 -1.07
CA VAL A 13 -4.87 -2.24 -2.29
C VAL A 13 -3.46 -2.73 -1.99
N TYR A 14 -2.83 -2.22 -0.92
CA TYR A 14 -1.50 -2.68 -0.52
C TYR A 14 -1.47 -4.20 -0.27
N GLU A 15 -2.36 -4.73 0.57
CA GLU A 15 -2.33 -6.15 0.96
C GLU A 15 -2.67 -7.10 -0.21
N ARG A 16 -3.50 -6.60 -1.14
CA ARG A 16 -3.87 -7.33 -2.36
C ARG A 16 -2.76 -7.36 -3.41
N ASP A 17 -2.02 -6.27 -3.58
CA ASP A 17 -1.17 -6.10 -4.75
C ASP A 17 0.33 -6.00 -4.42
N ALA A 18 0.71 -5.54 -3.23
CA ALA A 18 2.11 -5.29 -2.90
C ALA A 18 2.93 -6.57 -2.72
N THR A 19 4.20 -6.47 -3.11
CA THR A 19 5.30 -7.32 -2.63
C THR A 19 6.36 -6.44 -1.99
N GLU A 20 7.16 -6.99 -1.09
CA GLU A 20 8.25 -6.27 -0.43
C GLU A 20 9.57 -7.03 -0.60
N ARG A 21 10.69 -6.32 -0.38
CA ARG A 21 12.06 -6.85 -0.47
C ARG A 21 12.35 -7.55 -1.80
N SER A 22 12.18 -6.86 -2.93
CA SER A 22 12.54 -7.41 -4.24
C SER A 22 11.84 -8.73 -4.52
N TYR A 23 10.54 -8.75 -4.30
CA TYR A 23 9.66 -9.91 -4.49
C TYR A 23 9.96 -11.11 -3.58
N SER A 24 10.74 -10.95 -2.51
CA SER A 24 10.96 -12.04 -1.54
C SER A 24 9.86 -12.16 -0.50
N CYS A 25 9.14 -11.07 -0.22
CA CYS A 25 8.02 -11.03 0.73
C CYS A 25 6.72 -10.78 -0.03
N LEU A 26 6.00 -11.87 -0.30
CA LEU A 26 4.93 -11.92 -1.28
C LEU A 26 3.56 -11.55 -0.69
N ARG A 27 3.36 -11.70 0.63
CA ARG A 27 2.07 -11.44 1.28
C ARG A 27 2.16 -10.44 2.43
N PRO A 28 2.69 -9.23 2.18
CA PRO A 28 2.82 -8.23 3.23
C PRO A 28 1.43 -7.72 3.67
N ARG A 29 1.24 -7.60 4.99
CA ARG A 29 0.10 -6.91 5.61
C ARG A 29 0.51 -5.68 6.37
N LEU A 30 -0.35 -4.66 6.35
CA LEU A 30 -0.10 -3.39 7.03
C LEU A 30 -0.38 -3.51 8.53
N LEU A 31 0.70 -3.49 9.33
CA LEU A 31 0.59 -3.36 10.77
C LEU A 31 0.07 -1.98 11.18
N GLY A 32 0.51 -0.93 10.46
CA GLY A 32 0.07 0.43 10.72
C GLY A 32 0.62 1.44 9.74
N ILE A 33 -0.09 2.56 9.61
CA ILE A 33 0.35 3.74 8.87
C ILE A 33 0.71 4.80 9.91
N TYR A 34 1.96 5.28 9.88
CA TYR A 34 2.43 6.30 10.82
C TYR A 34 2.54 7.69 10.19
N ARG A 35 2.59 7.79 8.85
CA ARG A 35 2.50 9.06 8.13
C ARG A 35 1.72 8.89 6.83
N ALA A 36 0.89 9.88 6.51
CA ALA A 36 0.21 9.99 5.23
C ALA A 36 0.07 11.47 4.87
N GLU A 37 0.64 11.86 3.74
CA GLU A 37 0.66 13.24 3.27
C GLU A 37 0.25 13.32 1.79
N ILE A 38 -0.54 14.33 1.44
CA ILE A 38 -0.87 14.61 0.04
C ILE A 38 0.32 15.38 -0.53
N VAL A 39 1.02 14.79 -1.50
CA VAL A 39 2.21 15.39 -2.13
C VAL A 39 1.89 16.07 -3.45
N GLU A 40 0.77 15.70 -4.07
CA GLU A 40 0.30 16.26 -5.33
C GLU A 40 -1.22 16.20 -5.40
N ARG A 41 -1.83 17.17 -6.07
CA ARG A 41 -3.25 17.19 -6.36
C ARG A 41 -3.48 17.82 -7.73
N ASP A 42 -4.22 17.11 -8.58
CA ASP A 42 -4.62 17.54 -9.91
C ASP A 42 -6.11 17.22 -10.11
N GLY A 43 -6.96 18.23 -9.97
CA GLY A 43 -8.42 18.07 -10.00
C GLY A 43 -8.92 17.03 -8.99
N ASP A 44 -9.51 15.96 -9.52
CA ASP A 44 -10.06 14.82 -8.76
C ASP A 44 -9.04 13.71 -8.51
N LEU A 45 -7.79 13.88 -8.93
CA LEU A 45 -6.69 12.98 -8.61
C LEU A 45 -5.79 13.60 -7.54
N MET A 46 -5.32 12.77 -6.62
CA MET A 46 -4.27 13.16 -5.69
C MET A 46 -3.27 12.04 -5.46
N THR A 47 -2.02 12.42 -5.24
CA THR A 47 -0.97 11.48 -4.84
C THR A 47 -0.76 11.59 -3.34
N VAL A 48 -0.93 10.48 -2.64
CA VAL A 48 -0.72 10.37 -1.19
C VAL A 48 0.54 9.55 -0.94
N GLN A 49 1.55 10.16 -0.32
CA GLN A 49 2.73 9.46 0.17
C GLN A 49 2.42 8.89 1.54
N VAL A 50 2.60 7.58 1.70
CA VAL A 50 2.25 6.83 2.91
C VAL A 50 3.50 6.13 3.41
N ARG A 51 3.80 6.33 4.70
CA ARG A 51 4.83 5.58 5.42
C ARG A 51 4.19 4.64 6.42
N TYR A 52 4.62 3.39 6.37
CA TYR A 52 3.92 2.28 7.03
C TYR A 52 4.88 1.23 7.59
N ALA A 53 4.35 0.41 8.49
CA ALA A 53 4.97 -0.82 8.98
C ALA A 53 4.21 -2.03 8.44
N TRP A 54 4.93 -3.09 8.09
CA TRP A 54 4.38 -4.28 7.47
C TRP A 54 4.99 -5.57 8.02
N ARG A 55 4.25 -6.66 7.90
CA ARG A 55 4.70 -8.03 8.16
C ARG A 55 3.99 -8.97 7.21
N ASP A 56 4.72 -9.94 6.66
CA ASP A 56 4.17 -10.93 5.76
C ASP A 56 3.30 -11.98 6.49
N GLU A 57 2.32 -12.54 5.79
CA GLU A 57 1.43 -13.59 6.28
C GLU A 57 1.94 -15.01 6.09
N VAL A 58 3.00 -15.23 5.31
CA VAL A 58 3.55 -16.58 5.14
C VAL A 58 3.97 -17.12 6.52
N SER A 59 3.41 -18.30 6.87
CA SER A 59 3.30 -18.78 8.25
C SER A 59 4.63 -19.11 8.90
N ASP A 60 4.61 -19.12 10.23
CA ASP A 60 5.66 -19.55 11.15
C ASP A 60 6.15 -21.02 10.93
N ASP A 61 5.69 -21.73 9.89
CA ASP A 61 6.01 -23.14 9.61
C ASP A 61 7.19 -23.35 8.64
N ASP A 62 7.65 -22.32 7.93
CA ASP A 62 8.83 -22.38 7.04
C ASP A 62 10.01 -21.55 7.60
N PRO A 63 10.99 -22.18 8.28
CA PRO A 63 12.27 -21.52 8.53
C PRO A 63 13.07 -21.46 7.21
N PRO A 64 13.58 -20.29 6.76
CA PRO A 64 13.96 -19.11 7.54
C PRO A 64 13.29 -17.80 7.06
N PHE A 65 11.95 -17.70 7.00
CA PHE A 65 11.30 -16.39 6.73
C PHE A 65 11.26 -15.44 7.94
N VAL A 66 12.14 -15.64 8.93
CA VAL A 66 12.45 -14.71 10.02
C VAL A 66 13.08 -13.44 9.41
N GLY A 67 12.28 -12.60 8.77
CA GLY A 67 12.80 -11.44 8.03
C GLY A 67 11.80 -10.68 7.18
N CYS A 68 10.63 -11.25 6.86
CA CYS A 68 9.60 -10.56 6.10
C CYS A 68 8.72 -9.67 6.99
N GLN A 69 9.37 -8.66 7.55
CA GLN A 69 8.75 -7.52 8.21
C GLN A 69 9.64 -6.30 8.05
N GLY A 70 9.05 -5.12 8.25
CA GLY A 70 9.81 -3.88 8.22
C GLY A 70 8.92 -2.64 8.13
N THR A 71 9.53 -1.57 7.66
CA THR A 71 8.85 -0.33 7.29
C THR A 71 8.99 -0.10 5.79
N GLY A 72 8.09 0.69 5.23
CA GLY A 72 8.09 1.05 3.82
C GLY A 72 7.47 2.41 3.58
N GLU A 73 7.67 2.91 2.35
CA GLU A 73 7.08 4.13 1.84
C GLU A 73 6.56 3.88 0.42
N ARG A 74 5.31 4.27 0.15
CA ARG A 74 4.70 4.20 -1.17
C ARG A 74 3.86 5.44 -1.46
N ALA A 75 3.83 5.82 -2.73
CA ALA A 75 2.87 6.76 -3.26
C ALA A 75 1.63 6.00 -3.76
N PHE A 76 0.46 6.52 -3.41
CA PHE A 76 -0.84 6.03 -3.87
C PHE A 76 -1.53 7.13 -4.66
N VAL A 77 -1.88 6.85 -5.91
CA VAL A 77 -2.72 7.74 -6.72
C VAL A 77 -4.18 7.41 -6.40
N VAL A 78 -4.91 8.44 -6.01
CA VAL A 78 -6.28 8.33 -5.50
C VAL A 78 -7.21 9.19 -6.35
N ASP A 79 -8.25 8.57 -6.87
CA ASP A 79 -9.40 9.23 -7.48
C ASP A 79 -10.44 9.55 -6.39
N VAL A 80 -10.80 10.83 -6.30
CA VAL A 80 -11.79 11.38 -5.35
C VAL A 80 -13.01 11.98 -6.05
N SER A 81 -13.24 11.68 -7.33
CA SER A 81 -14.41 12.14 -8.09
C SER A 81 -15.73 11.53 -7.62
N GLY A 82 -15.67 10.34 -6.99
CA GLY A 82 -16.83 9.62 -6.47
C GLY A 82 -17.12 9.85 -4.99
N GLU A 83 -18.22 9.27 -4.50
CA GLU A 83 -18.62 9.32 -3.08
C GLU A 83 -17.59 8.69 -2.13
N VAL A 84 -16.78 7.75 -2.64
CA VAL A 84 -15.73 7.06 -1.90
C VAL A 84 -14.44 7.15 -2.70
N ALA A 85 -13.37 7.55 -2.01
CA ALA A 85 -12.02 7.61 -2.61
C ALA A 85 -11.56 6.22 -3.07
N ARG A 86 -10.97 6.14 -4.26
CA ARG A 86 -10.45 4.89 -4.84
C ARG A 86 -8.98 5.02 -5.15
N VAL A 87 -8.19 4.02 -4.78
CA VAL A 87 -6.79 3.94 -5.22
C VAL A 87 -6.78 3.41 -6.64
N VAL A 88 -6.24 4.21 -7.57
CA VAL A 88 -6.12 3.89 -8.99
C VAL A 88 -4.67 3.62 -9.42
N GLY A 89 -3.71 3.90 -8.54
CA GLY A 89 -2.31 3.58 -8.74
C GLY A 89 -1.55 3.44 -7.43
N MET A 90 -0.50 2.63 -7.44
CA MET A 90 0.41 2.44 -6.31
C MET A 90 1.83 2.33 -6.84
N SER A 91 2.79 2.98 -6.18
CA SER A 91 4.21 2.87 -6.50
C SER A 91 4.82 1.59 -5.93
N GLY A 92 6.02 1.25 -6.41
CA GLY A 92 6.80 0.12 -5.90
C GLY A 92 6.33 -1.24 -6.43
N GLU A 93 6.96 -2.28 -5.91
CA GLU A 93 6.81 -3.67 -6.39
C GLU A 93 5.39 -4.21 -6.13
N GLN A 94 4.83 -4.87 -7.14
CA GLN A 94 3.47 -5.39 -7.15
C GLN A 94 3.41 -6.78 -7.79
N ARG A 95 2.51 -7.65 -7.30
CA ARG A 95 2.29 -9.03 -7.76
C ARG A 95 1.93 -9.12 -9.25
N LEU A 96 1.28 -8.10 -9.78
CA LEU A 96 0.99 -7.93 -11.20
C LEU A 96 1.45 -6.52 -11.62
N PRO A 97 1.99 -6.33 -12.84
CA PRO A 97 2.17 -4.98 -13.36
C PRO A 97 0.80 -4.26 -13.38
N PRO A 98 0.76 -2.94 -13.17
CA PRO A 98 -0.49 -2.19 -13.19
C PRO A 98 -1.24 -2.53 -14.48
N ARG A 99 -2.52 -2.94 -14.36
CA ARG A 99 -3.35 -3.19 -15.53
C ARG A 99 -3.43 -1.87 -16.31
N GLY A 100 -2.80 -1.85 -17.47
CA GLY A 100 -2.91 -0.76 -18.45
C GLY A 100 -4.31 -0.62 -18.99
#